data_AF-A0A7V6IKD0-F1
#
_entry.id   AF-A0A7V6IKD0-F1
#
_cell.length_a   1.000
_cell.length_b   1.000
_cell.length_c   1.000
_cell.angle_alpha   90.00
_cell.angle_beta   90.00
_cell.angle_gamma   90.00
#
_symmetry.space_group_name_H-M   'P 1'
#
loop_
_entity.id
_entity.type
_entity.pdbx_description
1 polymer ?
#
loop_
_entity_poly.entity_id
_entity_poly.type
_entity_poly.pdbx_seq_one_letter_code
_entity_poly.pdbx_strand_id
1 'polypeptide(L)'
;MERFKNFIRKVVQNEISTLILRLLILYVILFITKIIFYFYNKEIVGEVAFHDFFRLLRGSFVFDTISIFYINLLFILLSVIPFYFRTREFYQKFLFWLYTITNSLAIVLLNLIDVIYFHYSLKRITSEELHFTNYQNTLPIMLKESVNSFWIVLVAIILIVGMIYFYKKIPYFTFSLKK
;
A
#
# COMPACT_ATOMS: atom_id res chain seq x y z
N MET A 1 -19.15 -12.15 -11.94
CA MET A 1 -18.34 -10.93 -12.12
C MET A 1 -19.18 -9.66 -12.28
N GLU A 2 -20.40 -9.73 -12.84
CA GLU A 2 -21.31 -8.57 -12.99
C GLU A 2 -21.82 -7.98 -11.66
N ARG A 3 -22.18 -8.81 -10.67
CA ARG A 3 -22.63 -8.32 -9.35
C ARG A 3 -21.64 -7.36 -8.70
N PHE A 4 -20.35 -7.66 -8.79
CA PHE A 4 -19.29 -6.77 -8.26
C PHE A 4 -19.19 -5.46 -9.03
N LYS A 5 -19.28 -5.48 -10.37
CA LYS A 5 -19.26 -4.26 -11.19
C LYS A 5 -20.47 -3.36 -10.87
N ASN A 6 -21.65 -3.95 -10.70
CA ASN A 6 -22.87 -3.22 -10.37
C ASN A 6 -22.81 -2.62 -8.96
N PHE A 7 -22.23 -3.36 -8.00
CA PHE A 7 -21.97 -2.84 -6.66
C PHE A 7 -21.01 -1.64 -6.69
N ILE A 8 -19.85 -1.76 -7.37
CA ILE A 8 -18.90 -0.66 -7.49
C ILE A 8 -19.52 0.56 -8.16
N ARG A 9 -20.30 0.39 -9.24
CA ARG A 9 -21.02 1.52 -9.87
C ARG A 9 -22.04 2.18 -8.94
N LYS A 10 -22.70 1.40 -8.07
CA LYS A 10 -23.63 1.94 -7.07
C LYS A 10 -22.92 2.74 -5.98
N VAL A 11 -21.70 2.33 -5.59
CA VAL A 11 -20.88 3.01 -4.58
C VAL A 11 -20.16 4.23 -5.16
N VAL A 12 -19.69 4.13 -6.41
CA VAL A 12 -19.03 5.24 -7.13
C VAL A 12 -20.08 6.21 -7.65
N GLN A 13 -20.57 7.05 -6.74
CA GLN A 13 -21.49 8.15 -7.06
C GLN A 13 -20.75 9.47 -7.19
N ASN A 14 -19.69 9.64 -6.38
CA ASN A 14 -18.93 10.88 -6.25
C ASN A 14 -17.43 10.60 -6.31
N GLU A 15 -16.65 11.65 -6.54
CA GLU A 15 -15.19 11.58 -6.65
C GLU A 15 -14.53 11.11 -5.34
N ILE A 16 -15.10 11.53 -4.21
CA ILE A 16 -14.69 11.11 -2.87
C ILE A 16 -14.85 9.59 -2.71
N SER A 17 -15.94 9.01 -3.22
CA SER A 17 -16.17 7.56 -3.14
C SER A 17 -15.15 6.76 -3.96
N THR A 18 -14.72 7.28 -5.12
CA THR A 18 -13.60 6.70 -5.90
C THR A 18 -12.29 6.74 -5.10
N LEU A 19 -11.99 7.86 -4.45
CA LEU A 19 -10.78 7.99 -3.63
C LEU A 19 -10.80 7.03 -2.43
N ILE A 20 -11.92 6.96 -1.70
CA ILE A 20 -12.08 6.04 -0.57
C ILE A 20 -11.87 4.59 -1.00
N LEU A 21 -12.46 4.17 -2.13
CA LEU A 21 -12.27 2.80 -2.64
C LEU A 21 -10.82 2.51 -3.03
N ARG A 22 -10.10 3.49 -3.56
CA ARG A 22 -8.66 3.35 -3.87
C ARG A 22 -7.83 3.21 -2.61
N LEU A 23 -8.10 4.01 -1.58
CA LEU A 23 -7.43 3.88 -0.28
C LEU A 23 -7.77 2.55 0.40
N LEU A 24 -9.01 2.06 0.27
CA LEU A 24 -9.43 0.76 0.81
C LEU A 24 -8.60 -0.40 0.24
N ILE A 25 -8.23 -0.34 -1.05
CA ILE A 25 -7.33 -1.34 -1.65
C ILE A 25 -5.99 -1.37 -0.89
N LEU A 26 -5.44 -0.21 -0.52
CA LEU A 26 -4.19 -0.12 0.23
C LEU A 26 -4.32 -0.71 1.64
N TYR A 27 -5.42 -0.44 2.35
CA TYR A 27 -5.68 -1.08 3.65
C TYR A 27 -5.70 -2.60 3.55
N VAL A 28 -6.34 -3.16 2.52
CA VAL A 28 -6.38 -4.61 2.30
C VAL A 28 -4.97 -5.15 2.02
N ILE A 29 -4.18 -4.47 1.19
CA ILE A 29 -2.81 -4.89 0.88
C ILE A 29 -1.92 -4.85 2.13
N LEU A 30 -1.95 -3.75 2.90
CA LEU A 30 -1.17 -3.63 4.14
C LEU A 30 -1.58 -4.66 5.19
N PHE A 31 -2.88 -4.99 5.25
CA PHE A 31 -3.34 -6.05 6.13
C PHE A 31 -2.78 -7.42 5.72
N ILE A 32 -2.73 -7.72 4.42
CA ILE A 32 -2.12 -8.95 3.89
C ILE A 32 -0.62 -8.98 4.20
N THR A 33 0.13 -7.89 3.97
CA THR A 33 1.56 -7.86 4.28
C THR A 33 1.83 -8.06 5.76
N LYS A 34 0.96 -7.57 6.66
CA LYS A 34 1.05 -7.82 8.11
C LYS A 34 0.78 -9.26 8.51
N ILE A 35 -0.19 -9.90 7.87
CA ILE A 35 -0.44 -11.32 8.07
C ILE A 35 0.81 -12.12 7.68
N ILE A 36 1.40 -11.80 6.52
CA ILE A 36 2.64 -12.43 6.05
C ILE A 36 3.79 -12.19 7.04
N PHE A 37 3.95 -10.95 7.51
CA PHE A 37 4.95 -10.59 8.53
C PHE A 37 4.81 -11.44 9.80
N TYR A 38 3.58 -11.56 10.32
CA TYR A 38 3.32 -12.31 11.55
C TYR A 38 3.62 -13.81 11.37
N PHE A 39 3.16 -14.41 10.28
CA PHE A 39 3.40 -15.84 10.05
C PHE A 39 4.87 -16.14 9.80
N TYR A 40 5.58 -15.28 9.06
CA TYR A 40 7.01 -15.45 8.80
C TYR A 40 7.85 -15.32 10.07
N ASN A 41 7.46 -14.43 10.99
CA ASN A 41 8.20 -14.14 12.21
C ASN A 41 7.55 -14.75 13.46
N LYS A 42 6.65 -15.73 13.32
CA LYS A 42 5.87 -16.27 14.44
C LYS A 42 6.76 -16.83 15.57
N GLU A 43 7.85 -17.50 15.20
CA GLU A 43 8.81 -18.07 16.16
C GLU A 43 9.51 -16.99 17.00
N ILE A 44 9.69 -15.80 16.43
CA ILE A 44 10.37 -14.66 17.07
C ILE A 44 9.39 -13.81 17.88
N VAL A 45 8.20 -13.54 17.30
CA VAL A 45 7.17 -12.68 17.91
C VAL A 45 6.45 -13.40 19.07
N GLY A 46 6.40 -14.73 19.04
CA GLY A 46 5.70 -15.54 20.03
C GLY A 46 4.19 -15.59 19.79
N GLU A 47 3.50 -16.39 20.62
CA GLU A 47 2.05 -16.54 20.53
C GLU A 47 1.33 -15.30 21.06
N VAL A 48 0.49 -14.70 20.22
CA VAL A 48 -0.33 -13.55 20.61
C VAL A 48 -1.59 -14.06 21.29
N ALA A 49 -1.76 -13.74 22.57
CA ALA A 49 -2.99 -14.03 23.31
C ALA A 49 -4.19 -13.35 22.62
N PHE A 50 -5.32 -14.06 22.56
CA PHE A 50 -6.53 -13.58 21.86
C PHE A 50 -7.05 -12.24 22.41
N HIS A 51 -6.81 -11.95 23.69
CA HIS A 51 -7.17 -10.68 24.30
C HIS A 51 -6.31 -9.51 23.77
N ASP A 52 -5.01 -9.73 23.59
CA ASP A 52 -4.09 -8.72 23.06
C ASP A 52 -4.18 -8.57 21.54
N PHE A 53 -4.71 -9.58 20.85
CA PHE A 53 -4.90 -9.56 19.40
C PHE A 53 -5.72 -8.35 18.93
N PHE A 54 -6.86 -8.05 19.55
CA PHE A 54 -7.68 -6.89 19.17
C PHE A 54 -6.98 -5.56 19.46
N ARG A 55 -6.19 -5.48 20.54
CA ARG A 55 -5.41 -4.29 20.88
C ARG A 55 -4.30 -4.06 19.85
N LEU A 56 -3.60 -5.12 19.45
CA LEU A 56 -2.56 -5.09 18.42
C LEU A 56 -3.12 -4.76 17.05
N LEU A 57 -4.29 -5.32 16.69
CA LEU A 57 -5.00 -4.97 15.46
C LEU A 57 -5.39 -3.50 15.43
N ARG A 58 -5.91 -2.96 16.53
CA ARG A 58 -6.28 -1.54 16.61
C ARG A 58 -5.05 -0.64 16.48
N GLY A 59 -3.97 -0.94 17.19
CA GLY A 59 -2.70 -0.20 17.06
C GLY A 59 -2.14 -0.28 15.65
N SER A 60 -2.17 -1.46 15.05
CA SER A 60 -1.77 -1.71 13.67
C SER A 60 -2.59 -0.88 12.68
N PHE A 61 -3.91 -0.81 12.85
CA PHE A 61 -4.79 -0.07 11.97
C PHE A 61 -4.53 1.44 12.03
N VAL A 62 -4.28 1.99 13.21
CA VAL A 62 -3.91 3.41 13.37
C VAL A 62 -2.58 3.70 12.68
N PHE A 63 -1.59 2.82 12.84
CA PHE A 63 -0.32 2.95 12.15
C PHE A 63 -0.49 2.92 10.63
N ASP A 64 -1.26 1.97 10.10
CA ASP A 64 -1.53 1.88 8.66
C ASP A 64 -2.25 3.09 8.12
N THR A 65 -3.18 3.64 8.89
CA THR A 65 -3.88 4.87 8.54
C THR A 65 -2.86 5.99 8.32
N ILE A 66 -2.00 6.24 9.30
CA ILE A 66 -0.98 7.30 9.22
C ILE A 66 -0.04 7.06 8.03
N SER A 67 0.45 5.83 7.84
CA SER A 67 1.33 5.47 6.72
C SER A 67 0.67 5.69 5.36
N ILE A 68 -0.58 5.26 5.17
CA ILE A 68 -1.32 5.46 3.91
C ILE A 68 -1.46 6.95 3.63
N PHE A 69 -1.88 7.74 4.61
CA PHE A 69 -2.04 9.19 4.45
C PHE A 69 -0.72 9.88 4.13
N TYR A 70 0.39 9.49 4.78
CA TYR A 70 1.69 10.11 4.55
C TYR A 70 2.22 9.82 3.13
N ILE A 71 2.15 8.56 2.70
CA ILE A 71 2.64 8.12 1.38
C ILE A 71 1.76 8.66 0.26
N ASN A 72 0.45 8.72 0.48
CA ASN A 72 -0.51 9.14 -0.52
C ASN A 72 -0.93 10.61 -0.38
N LEU A 73 -0.29 11.42 0.48
CA LEU A 73 -0.71 12.79 0.73
C LEU A 73 -0.79 13.60 -0.56
N LEU A 74 0.26 13.53 -1.38
CA LEU A 74 0.31 14.21 -2.67
C LEU A 74 -0.78 13.71 -3.63
N PHE A 75 -1.00 12.40 -3.68
CA PHE A 75 -2.07 11.81 -4.48
C PHE A 75 -3.47 12.26 -4.02
N ILE A 76 -3.72 12.28 -2.71
CA ILE A 76 -4.98 12.70 -2.11
C ILE A 76 -5.23 14.19 -2.40
N LEU A 77 -4.24 15.05 -2.17
CA LEU A 77 -4.35 16.49 -2.44
C LEU A 77 -4.68 16.75 -3.91
N LEU A 78 -3.93 16.13 -4.83
CA LEU A 78 -4.18 16.27 -6.27
C LEU A 78 -5.54 15.69 -6.69
N SER A 79 -6.02 14.64 -6.02
CA SER A 79 -7.33 14.04 -6.30
C SER A 79 -8.51 14.84 -5.74
N VAL A 80 -8.32 15.59 -4.64
CA VAL A 80 -9.38 16.38 -3.99
C VAL A 80 -9.53 17.77 -4.62
N ILE A 81 -8.43 18.37 -5.11
CA ILE A 81 -8.50 19.72 -5.68
C ILE A 81 -9.28 19.73 -7.02
N PRO A 82 -10.31 20.58 -7.17
CA PRO A 82 -11.14 20.64 -8.37
C PRO A 82 -10.46 21.44 -9.50
N PHE A 83 -9.47 20.84 -10.17
CA PHE A 83 -8.85 21.47 -11.35
C PHE A 83 -9.66 21.22 -12.64
N TYR A 84 -9.78 22.24 -13.50
CA TYR A 84 -10.47 22.12 -14.80
C TYR A 84 -9.81 21.13 -15.78
N PHE A 85 -8.51 20.86 -15.66
CA PHE A 85 -7.78 19.92 -16.51
C PHE A 85 -7.87 18.45 -16.05
N ARG A 86 -8.62 18.19 -14.97
CA ARG A 86 -8.66 16.87 -14.31
C ARG A 86 -9.33 15.76 -15.12
N THR A 87 -10.22 16.13 -16.05
CA THR A 87 -10.86 15.20 -16.98
C THR A 87 -9.94 14.83 -18.15
N ARG A 88 -8.78 15.49 -18.32
CA ARG A 88 -7.85 15.13 -19.38
C ARG A 88 -7.20 13.79 -19.09
N GLU A 89 -7.11 12.95 -20.13
CA GLU A 89 -6.50 11.62 -20.04
C GLU A 89 -5.07 11.66 -19.50
N PHE A 90 -4.30 12.70 -19.84
CA PHE A 90 -2.93 12.86 -19.35
C PHE A 90 -2.88 13.01 -17.82
N TYR A 91 -3.79 13.78 -17.23
CA TYR A 91 -3.83 13.98 -15.78
C TYR A 91 -4.22 12.69 -15.04
N GLN A 92 -5.17 11.93 -15.57
CA GLN A 92 -5.56 10.64 -15.00
C GLN A 92 -4.44 9.60 -15.13
N LYS A 93 -3.69 9.60 -16.25
CA LYS A 93 -2.48 8.78 -16.42
C LYS A 93 -1.41 9.17 -15.41
N PHE A 94 -1.17 10.47 -15.19
CA PHE A 94 -0.23 10.95 -14.19
C PHE A 94 -0.62 10.50 -12.78
N LEU A 95 -1.88 10.69 -12.36
CA LEU A 95 -2.37 10.21 -11.07
C LEU A 95 -2.25 8.70 -10.90
N PHE A 96 -2.51 7.94 -11.96
CA PHE A 96 -2.33 6.49 -11.95
C PHE A 96 -0.87 6.10 -11.71
N TRP A 97 0.08 6.72 -12.41
CA TRP A 97 1.50 6.46 -12.23
C TRP A 97 1.98 6.90 -10.85
N LEU A 98 1.57 8.08 -10.40
CA LEU A 98 1.88 8.58 -9.06
C LEU A 98 1.42 7.59 -7.99
N TYR A 99 0.16 7.15 -8.05
CA TYR A 99 -0.40 6.15 -7.14
C TYR A 99 0.36 4.81 -7.24
N THR A 100 0.59 4.31 -8.45
CA THR A 100 1.17 2.98 -8.64
C THR A 100 2.61 2.92 -8.17
N ILE A 101 3.43 3.91 -8.54
CA ILE A 101 4.86 3.93 -8.19
C ILE A 101 5.03 4.10 -6.68
N THR A 102 4.38 5.11 -6.07
CA THR A 102 4.51 5.39 -4.63
C THR A 102 4.06 4.21 -3.78
N ASN A 103 2.89 3.62 -4.08
CA ASN A 103 2.39 2.50 -3.30
C ASN A 103 3.15 1.20 -3.57
N SER A 104 3.66 0.96 -4.78
CA SER A 104 4.51 -0.21 -5.05
C SER A 104 5.81 -0.14 -4.25
N LEU A 105 6.45 1.04 -4.20
CA LEU A 105 7.62 1.26 -3.35
C LEU A 105 7.29 1.06 -1.87
N ALA A 106 6.14 1.56 -1.40
CA ALA A 106 5.70 1.36 -0.01
C ALA A 106 5.49 -0.12 0.36
N ILE A 107 4.86 -0.89 -0.53
CA ILE A 107 4.62 -2.32 -0.33
C ILE A 107 5.96 -3.08 -0.26
N VAL A 108 6.88 -2.80 -1.19
CA VAL A 108 8.15 -3.51 -1.23
C VAL A 108 9.05 -3.05 -0.10
N LEU A 109 9.41 -1.76 -0.07
CA LEU A 109 10.46 -1.22 0.80
C LEU A 109 10.06 -1.19 2.27
N LEU A 110 8.82 -0.78 2.57
CA LEU A 110 8.38 -0.51 3.94
C LEU A 110 7.59 -1.66 4.57
N ASN A 111 7.27 -2.70 3.82
CA ASN A 111 6.51 -3.83 4.34
C ASN A 111 7.21 -5.16 4.06
N LEU A 112 7.47 -5.50 2.80
CA LEU A 112 8.02 -6.81 2.46
C LEU A 112 9.49 -6.97 2.84
N ILE A 113 10.32 -5.94 2.67
CA ILE A 113 11.71 -5.99 3.16
C ILE A 113 11.75 -6.09 4.68
N ASP A 114 10.85 -5.37 5.36
CA ASP A 114 10.71 -5.43 6.82
C ASP A 114 10.41 -6.85 7.33
N VAL A 115 9.69 -7.68 6.55
CA VAL A 115 9.45 -9.10 6.89
C VAL A 115 10.76 -9.86 7.06
N ILE A 116 11.69 -9.70 6.13
CA ILE A 116 12.98 -10.40 6.13
C ILE A 116 13.91 -9.76 7.15
N TYR A 117 13.96 -8.43 7.17
CA TYR A 117 14.87 -7.71 8.04
C TYR A 117 14.60 -7.98 9.51
N PHE A 118 13.33 -7.99 9.91
CA PHE A 118 12.96 -8.27 11.28
C PHE A 118 13.39 -9.67 11.74
N HIS A 119 13.38 -10.65 10.83
CA HIS A 119 13.84 -12.00 11.14
C HIS A 119 15.32 -12.05 11.53
N TYR A 120 16.16 -11.23 10.89
CA TYR A 120 17.61 -11.22 11.13
C TYR A 120 18.04 -10.21 12.21
N SER A 121 17.44 -9.03 12.23
CA SER A 121 17.88 -7.91 13.08
C SER A 121 17.02 -7.70 14.32
N LEU A 122 15.86 -8.36 14.41
CA LEU A 122 14.86 -8.19 15.49
C LEU A 122 14.40 -6.73 15.68
N LYS A 123 14.59 -5.89 14.66
CA LYS A 123 14.25 -4.47 14.63
C LYS A 123 13.61 -4.12 13.30
N ARG A 124 12.77 -3.08 13.28
CA ARG A 124 12.23 -2.50 12.04
C ARG A 124 13.20 -1.47 11.48
N ILE A 125 13.20 -1.28 10.17
CA ILE A 125 14.03 -0.27 9.52
C ILE A 125 13.63 1.11 10.05
N THR A 126 14.58 1.79 10.69
CA THR A 126 14.39 3.16 11.19
C THR A 126 15.33 4.12 10.46
N SER A 127 15.00 5.42 10.49
CA SER A 127 15.79 6.47 9.82
C SER A 127 17.24 6.55 10.30
N GLU A 128 17.51 6.07 11.52
CA GLU A 128 18.87 6.03 12.08
C GLU A 128 19.75 5.08 11.28
N GLU A 129 19.28 3.88 10.93
CA GLU A 129 20.04 2.95 10.09
C GLU A 129 20.24 3.47 8.67
N LEU A 130 19.26 4.16 8.08
CA LEU A 130 19.43 4.84 6.80
C LEU A 130 20.52 5.93 6.84
N HIS A 131 20.70 6.61 7.97
CA HIS A 131 21.80 7.57 8.15
C HIS A 131 23.16 6.91 8.43
N PHE A 132 23.20 5.74 9.10
CA PHE A 132 24.42 4.93 9.25
C PHE A 132 24.81 4.15 7.97
N THR A 133 23.90 4.00 7.00
CA THR A 133 24.16 3.29 5.73
C THR A 133 25.10 4.00 4.75
N ASN A 134 25.45 5.28 4.97
CA ASN A 134 26.49 5.92 4.17
C ASN A 134 27.89 5.29 4.36
N TYR A 135 28.09 4.48 5.41
CA TYR A 135 29.35 3.77 5.67
C TYR A 135 29.28 2.24 5.45
N GLN A 136 28.08 1.63 5.42
CA GLN A 136 27.88 0.19 5.16
C GLN A 136 26.67 -0.05 4.25
N ASN A 137 26.85 -0.84 3.18
CA ASN A 137 25.89 -1.12 2.10
C ASN A 137 24.67 -1.97 2.50
N THR A 138 24.05 -1.71 3.66
CA THR A 138 23.05 -2.60 4.27
C THR A 138 21.74 -2.65 3.48
N LEU A 139 21.21 -1.51 3.00
CA LEU A 139 19.97 -1.47 2.23
C LEU A 139 20.06 -2.20 0.87
N PRO A 140 21.11 -2.01 0.04
CA PRO A 140 21.32 -2.81 -1.16
C PRO A 140 21.45 -4.32 -0.88
N ILE A 141 22.12 -4.70 0.21
CA ILE A 141 22.26 -6.11 0.60
C ILE A 141 20.90 -6.68 0.98
N MET A 142 20.10 -5.98 1.77
CA MET A 142 18.74 -6.42 2.15
C MET A 142 17.81 -6.54 0.94
N LEU A 143 17.89 -5.59 0.01
CA LEU A 143 17.17 -5.66 -1.26
C LEU A 143 17.60 -6.90 -2.07
N LYS A 144 18.90 -7.17 -2.13
CA LYS A 144 19.44 -8.35 -2.81
C LYS A 144 18.95 -9.64 -2.17
N GLU A 145 18.98 -9.75 -0.84
CA GLU A 145 18.46 -10.92 -0.12
C GLU A 145 16.94 -11.08 -0.29
N SER A 146 16.20 -9.96 -0.34
CA SER A 146 14.76 -9.97 -0.62
C SER A 146 14.44 -10.48 -2.02
N VAL A 147 15.26 -10.09 -3.00
CA VAL A 147 15.14 -10.56 -4.39
C VAL A 147 15.56 -12.03 -4.52
N ASN A 148 16.56 -12.48 -3.75
CA ASN A 148 16.95 -13.90 -3.70
C ASN A 148 15.83 -14.78 -3.13
N SER A 149 14.99 -14.24 -2.25
CA SER A 149 13.78 -14.93 -1.78
C SER A 149 12.69 -14.92 -2.85
N PHE A 150 12.68 -15.96 -3.68
CA PHE A 150 11.70 -16.14 -4.76
C PHE A 150 10.24 -15.95 -4.29
N TRP A 151 9.91 -16.41 -3.09
CA TRP A 151 8.56 -16.28 -2.51
C TRP A 151 8.15 -14.82 -2.25
N ILE A 152 9.06 -13.99 -1.77
CA ILE A 152 8.75 -12.59 -1.42
C ILE A 152 8.61 -11.75 -2.68
N VAL A 153 9.42 -12.01 -3.70
CA VAL A 153 9.27 -11.41 -5.03
C VAL A 153 7.91 -11.79 -5.64
N LEU A 154 7.51 -13.06 -5.55
CA LEU A 154 6.23 -13.52 -6.07
C LEU A 154 5.06 -12.84 -5.34
N VAL A 155 5.11 -12.75 -4.01
CA VAL A 155 4.11 -12.01 -3.22
C VAL A 155 4.05 -10.54 -3.63
N ALA A 156 5.19 -9.87 -3.78
CA ALA A 156 5.26 -8.48 -4.21
C ALA A 156 4.56 -8.27 -5.56
N ILE A 157 4.85 -9.14 -6.54
CA ILE A 157 4.23 -9.10 -7.87
C ILE A 157 2.72 -9.29 -7.76
N ILE A 158 2.24 -10.28 -7.01
CA ILE A 158 0.80 -10.53 -6.83
C ILE A 158 0.11 -9.31 -6.22
N LEU A 159 0.68 -8.71 -5.17
CA LEU A 159 0.10 -7.54 -4.51
C LEU A 159 0.05 -6.32 -5.43
N ILE A 160 1.13 -6.04 -6.17
CA ILE A 160 1.20 -4.92 -7.11
C ILE A 160 0.24 -5.12 -8.29
N VAL A 161 0.21 -6.31 -8.89
CA VAL A 161 -0.71 -6.63 -9.99
C VAL A 161 -2.15 -6.56 -9.51
N GLY A 162 -2.45 -7.10 -8.32
CA GLY A 162 -3.76 -6.99 -7.69
C GLY A 162 -4.17 -5.54 -7.48
N MET A 163 -3.27 -4.71 -6.93
CA MET A 163 -3.49 -3.28 -6.73
C MET A 163 -3.86 -2.58 -8.04
N ILE A 164 -3.08 -2.80 -9.10
CA ILE A 164 -3.30 -2.20 -10.42
C ILE A 164 -4.62 -2.69 -11.02
N TYR A 165 -4.92 -3.98 -10.91
CA TYR A 165 -6.15 -4.58 -11.40
C TYR A 165 -7.39 -3.97 -10.75
N PHE A 166 -7.41 -3.88 -9.41
CA PHE A 166 -8.53 -3.30 -8.67
C PHE A 166 -8.63 -1.80 -8.90
N TYR A 167 -7.51 -1.08 -9.01
CA TYR A 167 -7.51 0.34 -9.34
C TYR A 167 -8.18 0.60 -10.69
N LYS A 168 -7.81 -0.15 -11.73
CA LYS A 168 -8.38 -0.01 -13.09
C LYS A 168 -9.87 -0.37 -13.15
N LYS A 169 -10.36 -1.18 -12.21
CA LYS A 169 -11.76 -1.61 -12.14
C LYS A 169 -12.67 -0.55 -11.52
N ILE A 170 -12.11 0.40 -10.76
CA ILE A 170 -12.86 1.51 -10.18
C ILE A 170 -13.03 2.58 -11.26
N PRO A 171 -14.26 2.85 -11.72
CA PRO A 171 -14.50 3.93 -12.69
C PRO A 171 -14.18 5.28 -12.05
N TYR A 172 -13.67 6.20 -12.86
CA TYR A 172 -13.55 7.60 -12.48
C TYR A 172 -14.88 8.30 -12.74
N PHE A 173 -15.36 9.07 -11.76
CA PHE A 173 -16.52 9.93 -11.97
C PHE A 173 -16.12 11.12 -12.82
N THR A 174 -16.76 11.29 -13.99
CA THR A 174 -16.60 12.47 -14.83
C THR A 174 -17.71 13.46 -14.50
N PHE A 175 -17.35 14.63 -13.96
CA PHE A 175 -18.25 15.76 -13.88
C PHE A 175 -18.52 16.27 -15.31
N SER A 176 -19.58 15.78 -15.95
CA SER A 176 -20.06 16.35 -17.21
C SER A 176 -20.73 17.68 -16.87
N LEU A 177 -19.96 18.77 -16.87
CA LEU A 177 -20.54 20.09 -17.02
C LEU A 177 -21.11 20.15 -18.43
N LYS A 178 -22.42 19.96 -18.50
CA LYS A 178 -23.23 20.18 -19.70
C LYS A 178 -22.88 21.58 -20.20
N LYS A 179 -22.25 21.66 -21.38
CA LYS A 179 -22.04 22.91 -22.10
C LYS A 179 -23.37 23.55 -22.45
#